data_AF-A0A9P6X5B1-F1
#
_entry.id   AF-A0A9P6X5B1-F1
#
_cell.length_a   1.000
_cell.length_b   1.000
_cell.length_c   1.000
_cell.angle_alpha   90.00
_cell.angle_beta   90.00
_cell.angle_gamma   90.00
#
_symmetry.space_group_name_H-M   'P 1'
#
loop_
_entity.id
_entity.type
_entity.pdbx_description
1 polymer ?
#
loop_
_entity_poly.entity_id
_entity_poly.type
_entity_poly.pdbx_seq_one_letter_code
_entity_poly.pdbx_strand_id
1 'polypeptide(L)'
;MLKPSLPSNIEPLSKVNGDLTKLFREAKDNLDDCIQPLLNDKAAGPFSWFFQANGLHAHLGTVHLAEPGLYAAIHQGIIHFPRNLASFHEFKKPLALLFMVTFDLKQNATMIRKSIGCIDDCSSTIGGQSTVQIRG
;
A
#
# COMPACT_ATOMS: atom_id res chain seq x y z
N MET A 1 -4.53 35.13 38.56
CA MET A 1 -5.26 34.13 37.74
C MET A 1 -4.51 33.97 36.42
N LEU A 2 -3.81 32.86 36.23
CA LEU A 2 -3.09 32.55 34.99
C LEU A 2 -4.06 31.90 34.00
N LYS A 3 -4.23 32.53 32.83
CA LYS A 3 -5.04 32.01 31.73
C LYS A 3 -4.28 30.81 31.12
N PRO A 4 -4.86 29.60 31.04
CA PRO A 4 -4.17 28.49 30.41
C PRO A 4 -4.05 28.76 28.90
N SER A 5 -2.81 28.82 28.41
CA SER A 5 -2.50 28.92 26.99
C SER A 5 -2.87 27.60 26.31
N LEU A 6 -3.81 27.66 25.36
CA LEU A 6 -4.17 26.54 24.48
C LEU A 6 -2.91 26.12 23.68
N PRO A 7 -2.60 24.81 23.56
CA PRO A 7 -1.49 24.37 22.73
C PRO A 7 -1.76 24.68 21.25
N SER A 8 -0.88 25.45 20.62
CA SER A 8 -0.97 25.96 19.25
C SER A 8 -0.63 24.93 18.15
N ASN A 9 -0.63 23.63 18.48
CA ASN A 9 -0.20 22.55 17.57
C ASN A 9 -1.36 21.65 17.13
N ILE A 10 -2.48 22.24 16.75
CA ILE A 10 -3.53 21.51 16.02
C ILE A 10 -3.35 21.90 14.56
N GLU A 11 -2.77 21.01 13.75
CA GLU A 11 -2.82 21.21 12.30
C GLU A 11 -4.29 21.37 11.87
N PRO A 12 -4.60 22.31 10.95
CA PRO A 12 -5.96 22.49 10.47
C PRO A 12 -6.48 21.16 9.91
N LEU A 13 -7.71 20.77 10.29
CA LEU A 13 -8.36 19.55 9.78
C LEU A 13 -8.35 19.47 8.24
N SER A 14 -8.36 20.63 7.57
CA SER A 14 -8.23 20.75 6.12
C SER A 14 -6.87 20.29 5.58
N LYS A 15 -5.77 20.49 6.33
CA LYS A 15 -4.43 20.05 5.95
C LYS A 15 -4.32 18.53 6.04
N VAL A 16 -4.78 17.94 7.14
CA VAL A 16 -4.78 16.48 7.35
C VAL A 16 -5.57 15.77 6.24
N ASN A 17 -6.75 16.26 5.89
CA ASN A 17 -7.56 15.70 4.80
C ASN A 17 -6.92 15.90 3.42
N GLY A 18 -6.26 17.04 3.20
CA GLY A 18 -5.51 17.30 1.98
C GLY A 18 -4.36 16.31 1.79
N ASP A 19 -3.62 16.03 2.87
CA ASP A 19 -2.52 15.06 2.84
C ASP A 19 -3.01 13.62 2.71
N LEU A 20 -4.15 13.27 3.33
CA LEU A 20 -4.79 11.98 3.14
C LEU A 20 -5.21 11.74 1.68
N THR A 21 -5.73 12.78 1.01
CA THR A 21 -6.09 12.70 -0.41
C THR A 21 -4.88 12.42 -1.29
N LYS A 22 -3.72 13.02 -0.97
CA LYS A 22 -2.46 12.75 -1.68
C LYS A 22 -2.02 11.30 -1.49
N LEU A 23 -2.12 10.79 -0.26
CA LEU A 23 -1.80 9.40 0.06
C LEU A 23 -2.72 8.41 -0.65
N PHE A 24 -4.01 8.70 -0.79
CA PHE A 24 -4.91 7.86 -1.60
C PHE A 24 -4.48 7.81 -3.06
N ARG A 25 -4.05 8.95 -3.62
CA ARG A 25 -3.55 9.00 -4.98
C ARG A 25 -2.28 8.19 -5.14
N GLU A 26 -1.33 8.32 -4.21
CA GLU A 26 -0.08 7.55 -4.23
C GLU A 26 -0.33 6.05 -4.07
N ALA A 27 -1.23 5.64 -3.17
CA ALA A 27 -1.60 4.24 -3.01
C ALA A 27 -2.29 3.67 -4.27
N LYS A 28 -3.16 4.46 -4.92
CA LYS A 28 -3.75 4.11 -6.22
C LYS A 28 -2.65 3.96 -7.29
N ASP A 29 -1.76 4.93 -7.43
CA ASP A 29 -0.72 4.90 -8.46
C ASP A 29 0.22 3.70 -8.24
N ASN A 30 0.59 3.39 -6.98
CA ASN A 30 1.31 2.17 -6.62
C ASN A 30 0.53 0.89 -6.99
N LEU A 31 -0.80 0.90 -6.83
CA LEU A 31 -1.65 -0.23 -7.21
C LEU A 31 -1.69 -0.42 -8.72
N ASP A 32 -1.73 0.67 -9.51
CA ASP A 32 -1.73 0.62 -10.97
C ASP A 32 -0.45 -0.02 -11.51
N ASP A 33 0.69 0.33 -10.93
CA ASP A 33 1.98 -0.28 -11.24
C ASP A 33 1.99 -1.79 -10.91
N CYS A 34 1.22 -2.22 -9.91
CA CYS A 34 1.09 -3.62 -9.54
C CYS A 34 0.11 -4.40 -10.44
N ILE A 35 -0.94 -3.76 -10.96
CA ILE A 35 -1.96 -4.43 -11.77
C ILE A 35 -1.42 -4.86 -13.13
N GLN A 36 -0.60 -4.04 -13.79
CA GLN A 36 -0.03 -4.38 -15.10
C GLN A 36 0.63 -5.77 -15.14
N PRO A 37 1.48 -6.15 -14.18
CA PRO A 37 2.06 -7.48 -14.16
C PRO A 37 1.15 -8.61 -13.65
N LEU A 38 0.01 -8.31 -13.00
CA LEU A 38 -0.84 -9.27 -12.28
C LEU A 38 -2.12 -9.69 -13.03
N LEU A 39 -2.44 -9.06 -14.17
CA LEU A 39 -3.63 -9.38 -14.99
C LEU A 39 -3.71 -10.84 -15.50
N ASN A 40 -2.65 -11.64 -15.31
CA ASN A 40 -2.61 -13.06 -15.70
C ASN A 40 -2.91 -14.06 -14.58
N ASP A 41 -3.07 -13.63 -13.32
CA ASP A 41 -3.19 -14.54 -12.18
C ASP A 41 -4.55 -14.43 -11.46
N LYS A 42 -5.16 -15.55 -11.06
CA LYS A 42 -6.52 -15.63 -10.46
C LYS A 42 -6.52 -15.38 -8.94
N ALA A 43 -5.49 -14.75 -8.41
CA ALA A 43 -5.36 -14.47 -6.98
C ALA A 43 -6.35 -13.37 -6.53
N ALA A 44 -6.52 -13.22 -5.22
CA ALA A 44 -7.18 -12.04 -4.65
C ALA A 44 -6.49 -10.79 -5.22
N GLY A 45 -7.29 -9.88 -5.81
CA GLY A 45 -6.76 -8.73 -6.55
C GLY A 45 -5.81 -7.88 -5.71
N PRO A 46 -4.78 -7.28 -6.33
CA PRO A 46 -3.79 -6.50 -5.60
C PRO A 46 -4.43 -5.33 -4.87
N PHE A 47 -3.80 -4.92 -3.78
CA PHE A 47 -4.16 -3.73 -3.01
C PHE A 47 -2.91 -3.03 -2.51
N SER A 48 -3.01 -1.75 -2.25
CA SER A 48 -1.90 -0.91 -1.82
C SER A 48 -2.20 -0.29 -0.46
N TRP A 49 -1.22 -0.25 0.43
CA TRP A 49 -1.36 0.34 1.76
C TRP A 49 -1.06 1.85 1.72
N PHE A 50 -1.76 2.63 2.54
CA PHE A 50 -1.36 3.99 2.90
C PHE A 50 -1.27 4.13 4.42
N PHE A 51 -0.33 4.97 4.87
CA PHE A 51 -0.05 5.23 6.27
C PHE A 51 0.24 6.72 6.48
N GLN A 52 -0.56 7.38 7.32
CA GLN A 52 -0.38 8.79 7.68
C GLN A 52 -0.15 8.92 9.18
N ALA A 53 1.05 9.28 9.60
CA ALA A 53 1.34 9.57 11.01
C ALA A 53 1.20 11.07 11.31
N ASN A 54 0.37 11.39 12.31
CA ASN A 54 0.13 12.72 12.84
C ASN A 54 0.45 12.73 14.34
N GLY A 55 1.70 13.04 14.68
CA GLY A 55 2.20 12.99 16.05
C GLY A 55 2.15 11.58 16.63
N LEU A 56 1.34 11.37 17.67
CA LEU A 56 1.19 10.07 18.35
C LEU A 56 0.01 9.24 17.83
N HIS A 57 -0.54 9.63 16.68
CA HIS A 57 -1.64 8.94 16.02
C HIS A 57 -1.22 8.62 14.59
N ALA A 58 -1.68 7.50 14.05
CA ALA A 58 -1.55 7.24 12.63
C ALA A 58 -2.80 6.62 12.04
N HIS A 59 -3.18 7.08 10.86
CA HIS A 59 -4.24 6.50 10.05
C HIS A 59 -3.66 5.49 9.10
N LEU A 60 -4.28 4.31 9.04
CA LEU A 60 -3.89 3.24 8.16
C LEU A 60 -5.10 2.83 7.31
N GLY A 61 -4.85 2.55 6.04
CA GLY A 61 -5.84 1.93 5.19
C GLY A 61 -5.26 1.35 3.92
N THR A 62 -6.13 0.81 3.10
CA THR A 62 -5.77 0.17 1.83
C THR A 62 -6.57 0.78 0.69
N VAL A 63 -6.00 0.78 -0.50
CA VAL A 63 -6.69 1.07 -1.76
C VAL A 63 -6.81 -0.24 -2.52
N HIS A 64 -8.03 -0.57 -2.93
CA HIS A 64 -8.37 -1.76 -3.71
C HIS A 64 -8.94 -1.37 -5.06
N LEU A 65 -8.71 -2.19 -6.08
CA LEU A 65 -9.44 -2.11 -7.35
C LEU A 65 -10.69 -3.01 -7.28
N ALA A 66 -11.86 -2.40 -7.36
CA ALA A 66 -13.15 -3.08 -7.46
C ALA A 66 -13.67 -3.09 -8.90
N GLU A 67 -14.50 -4.05 -9.27
CA GLU A 67 -15.09 -4.14 -10.61
C GLU A 67 -16.23 -3.10 -10.81
N PRO A 68 -16.34 -2.44 -11.98
CA PRO A 68 -15.40 -2.38 -13.10
C PRO A 68 -14.55 -1.09 -13.03
N GLY A 69 -13.36 -1.15 -12.44
CA GLY A 69 -12.38 -0.04 -12.48
C GLY A 69 -12.50 1.01 -11.36
N LEU A 70 -13.25 0.70 -10.30
CA LEU A 70 -13.45 1.63 -9.17
C LEU A 70 -12.38 1.41 -8.10
N TYR A 71 -11.65 2.46 -7.74
CA TYR A 71 -10.73 2.40 -6.61
C TYR A 71 -11.47 2.70 -5.31
N ALA A 72 -11.38 1.77 -4.36
CA ALA A 72 -11.98 1.91 -3.03
C ALA A 72 -10.88 2.06 -1.97
N ALA A 73 -10.87 3.20 -1.28
CA ALA A 73 -10.05 3.40 -0.09
C ALA A 73 -10.81 2.85 1.13
N ILE A 74 -10.22 1.86 1.80
CA ILE A 74 -10.78 1.20 2.97
C ILE A 74 -9.97 1.58 4.20
N HIS A 75 -10.63 2.12 5.22
CA HIS A 75 -9.99 2.40 6.49
C HIS A 75 -9.76 1.10 7.27
N GLN A 76 -8.50 0.81 7.60
CA GLN A 76 -8.11 -0.41 8.30
C GLN A 76 -7.95 -0.19 9.80
N GLY A 77 -7.62 1.05 10.21
CA GLY A 77 -7.63 1.41 11.61
C GLY A 77 -6.78 2.63 11.94
N ILE A 78 -6.75 2.96 13.23
CA ILE A 78 -5.94 4.04 13.79
C ILE A 78 -4.96 3.43 14.78
N ILE A 79 -3.69 3.81 14.64
CA ILE A 79 -2.63 3.45 15.56
C ILE A 79 -2.44 4.59 16.54
N HIS A 80 -2.57 4.28 17.83
CA HIS A 80 -2.23 5.19 18.92
C HIS A 80 -0.87 4.77 19.48
N PHE A 81 0.16 5.58 19.26
CA PHE A 81 1.49 5.29 19.79
C PHE A 81 1.50 5.46 21.31
N PRO A 82 2.17 4.55 22.05
CA PRO A 82 2.19 4.59 23.51
C PRO A 82 2.93 5.84 23.99
N ARG A 83 2.36 6.52 24.97
CA ARG A 83 2.93 7.72 25.61
C ARG A 83 3.80 7.39 26.81
N ASN A 84 3.54 6.24 27.43
CA ASN A 84 4.20 5.76 28.63
C ASN A 84 4.09 4.23 28.73
N LEU A 85 4.79 3.65 29.69
CA LEU A 85 4.84 2.20 29.88
C LEU A 85 3.46 1.57 30.14
N ALA A 86 2.55 2.28 30.82
CA ALA A 86 1.20 1.79 31.09
C ALA A 86 0.38 1.65 29.80
N SER A 87 0.48 2.62 28.88
CA SER A 87 -0.19 2.58 27.56
C SER A 87 0.37 1.52 26.60
N PHE A 88 1.51 0.92 26.92
CA PHE A 88 2.10 -0.14 26.09
C PHE A 88 1.25 -1.41 26.05
N HIS A 89 0.49 -1.69 27.12
CA HIS A 89 -0.41 -2.84 27.13
C HIS A 89 -1.47 -2.71 26.02
N GLU A 90 -2.02 -1.51 25.82
CA GLU A 90 -3.04 -1.25 24.81
C GLU A 90 -2.47 -1.24 23.38
N PHE A 91 -1.18 -0.94 23.25
CA PHE A 91 -0.47 -0.91 21.97
C PHE A 91 -0.30 -2.29 21.30
N LYS A 92 -0.53 -3.40 22.01
CA LYS A 92 -0.43 -4.76 21.45
C LYS A 92 -1.30 -4.95 20.20
N LYS A 93 -2.52 -4.39 20.20
CA LYS A 93 -3.44 -4.49 19.05
C LYS A 93 -2.93 -3.69 17.84
N PRO A 94 -2.60 -2.39 17.96
CA PRO A 94 -1.94 -1.65 16.88
C PRO A 94 -0.62 -2.28 16.39
N LEU A 95 0.16 -2.89 17.28
CA LEU A 95 1.39 -3.60 16.89
C LEU A 95 1.11 -4.82 16.02
N ALA A 96 0.05 -5.59 16.30
CA ALA A 96 -0.39 -6.68 15.44
C ALA A 96 -0.80 -6.18 14.05
N LEU A 97 -1.47 -5.03 13.98
CA LEU A 97 -1.83 -4.39 12.71
C LEU A 97 -0.59 -4.02 11.89
N LEU A 98 0.46 -3.48 12.52
CA LEU A 98 1.74 -3.20 11.86
C LEU A 98 2.42 -4.46 11.30
N PHE A 99 2.34 -5.58 12.02
CA PHE A 99 2.85 -6.86 11.53
C PHE A 99 2.07 -7.35 10.30
N MET A 100 0.75 -7.18 10.29
CA MET A 100 -0.09 -7.52 9.13
C MET A 100 0.29 -6.69 7.91
N VAL A 101 0.43 -5.37 8.05
CA VAL A 101 0.91 -4.48 6.96
C VAL A 101 2.25 -4.97 6.41
N THR A 102 3.20 -5.26 7.28
CA THR A 102 4.53 -5.73 6.88
C THR A 102 4.46 -7.06 6.13
N PHE A 103 3.58 -7.97 6.56
CA PHE A 103 3.37 -9.25 5.91
C PHE A 103 2.77 -9.09 4.52
N ASP A 104 1.71 -8.28 4.38
CA ASP A 104 1.05 -8.03 3.10
C ASP A 104 1.98 -7.34 2.11
N LEU A 105 2.75 -6.34 2.55
CA LEU A 105 3.76 -5.68 1.69
C LEU A 105 4.82 -6.66 1.18
N LYS A 106 5.25 -7.62 2.01
CA LYS A 106 6.17 -8.68 1.58
C LYS A 106 5.53 -9.62 0.56
N GLN A 107 4.25 -9.96 0.73
CA GLN A 107 3.52 -10.76 -0.25
C GLN A 107 3.41 -10.01 -1.58
N ASN A 108 3.00 -8.75 -1.57
CA ASN A 108 2.91 -7.90 -2.76
C ASN A 108 4.25 -7.83 -3.49
N ALA A 109 5.35 -7.56 -2.78
CA ALA A 109 6.69 -7.54 -3.37
C ALA A 109 7.11 -8.90 -3.97
N THR A 110 6.71 -10.00 -3.34
CA THR A 110 6.98 -11.35 -3.85
C THR A 110 6.18 -11.63 -5.13
N MET A 111 4.91 -11.24 -5.17
CA MET A 111 4.06 -11.37 -6.36
C MET A 111 4.62 -10.57 -7.53
N ILE A 112 5.00 -9.30 -7.31
CA ILE A 112 5.61 -8.44 -8.33
C ILE A 112 6.94 -9.03 -8.83
N ARG A 113 7.77 -9.59 -7.94
CA ARG A 113 9.03 -10.22 -8.37
C ARG A 113 8.78 -11.45 -9.24
N LYS A 114 7.79 -12.27 -8.89
CA LYS A 114 7.43 -13.47 -9.67
C LYS A 114 6.91 -13.09 -11.05
N SER A 115 6.03 -12.10 -11.14
CA SER A 115 5.47 -11.66 -12.42
C SER A 115 6.54 -11.08 -13.35
N ILE A 116 7.51 -10.31 -12.83
CA ILE A 116 8.66 -9.85 -13.63
C ILE A 116 9.47 -11.04 -14.17
N GLY A 117 9.80 -12.02 -13.32
CA GLY A 117 10.54 -13.21 -13.75
C GLY A 117 9.84 -14.00 -14.86
N CYS A 118 8.50 -14.11 -14.80
CA CYS A 118 7.71 -14.77 -15.86
C CYS A 118 7.71 -13.99 -17.18
N ILE A 119 7.86 -12.66 -17.16
CA ILE A 119 7.95 -11.83 -18.37
C ILE A 119 9.30 -12.06 -19.07
N ASP A 120 10.39 -12.12 -18.29
CA ASP A 120 11.74 -12.35 -18.83
C ASP A 120 11.85 -13.73 -19.51
N ASP A 121 11.28 -14.78 -18.91
CA ASP A 121 11.27 -16.14 -19.49
C ASP A 121 10.48 -16.22 -20.81
N CYS A 122 9.33 -15.53 -20.91
CA CYS A 122 8.54 -15.48 -22.14
C CYS A 122 9.28 -14.77 -23.30
N SER A 123 10.04 -13.71 -23.00
CA SER A 123 10.80 -12.97 -24.02
C SER A 123 11.95 -13.80 -24.64
N SER A 124 12.51 -14.74 -23.87
CA SER A 124 13.56 -15.64 -24.33
C SER A 124 13.06 -16.75 -25.28
N THR A 125 11.75 -17.04 -25.27
CA THR A 125 11.15 -18.11 -26.06
C THR A 125 10.76 -17.64 -27.48
N ILE A 126 10.55 -16.34 -27.69
CA ILE A 126 10.13 -15.77 -28.98
C ILE A 126 11.33 -15.48 -29.90
N GLY A 127 12.55 -15.36 -29.37
CA GLY A 127 13.77 -15.11 -30.16
C GLY A 127 14.38 -16.33 -30.86
N GLY A 128 13.81 -17.53 -30.70
CA GLY A 128 14.45 -18.79 -31.08
C GLY A 128 14.03 -19.44 -32.42
N GLN A 129 13.12 -18.85 -33.19
CA GLN A 129 12.65 -19.47 -34.45
C GLN A 129 12.57 -18.48 -35.60
N SER A 130 13.70 -18.23 -36.26
CA SER A 130 13.74 -17.75 -37.64
C SER A 130 15.03 -18.20 -38.32
N THR A 131 15.15 -19.51 -38.56
CA THR A 131 16.02 -20.04 -39.62
C THR A 131 15.16 -20.41 -40.81
N VAL A 132 14.93 -19.44 -41.70
CA VAL A 132 14.43 -19.71 -43.05
C VAL A 132 15.61 -20.29 -43.85
N GLN A 133 15.61 -21.61 -44.04
CA GLN A 133 16.45 -22.26 -45.04
C GLN A 133 15.88 -21.95 -46.44
N ILE A 134 16.56 -21.10 -47.20
CA ILE A 134 16.35 -21.00 -48.64
C ILE A 134 17.29 -22.02 -49.29
N ARG A 135 16.72 -23.10 -49.84
CA ARG A 135 17.43 -24.01 -50.75
C ARG A 135 17.49 -23.35 -52.13
N GLY A 136 18.69 -23.26 -52.68
CA GLY A 136 18.94 -22.97 -54.10
C GLY A 136 18.75 -24.19 -54.99
#